data_AF-A0A1Q4E853-F1
#
_entry.id   AF-A0A1Q4E853-F1
#
_cell.length_a   1.000
_cell.length_b   1.000
_cell.length_c   1.000
_cell.angle_alpha   90.00
_cell.angle_beta   90.00
_cell.angle_gamma   90.00
#
_symmetry.space_group_name_H-M   'P 1'
#
loop_
_entity.id
_entity.type
_entity.pdbx_description
1 polymer ?
#
loop_
_entity_poly.entity_id
_entity_poly.type
_entity_poly.pdbx_seq_one_letter_code
_entity_poly.pdbx_strand_id
1 'polypeptide(L)'
;MNPSWVTGLLLAATAANGIAAGATLDQAIKQLPARRRIGAPAYLDYVRAADMGNGLIWYPIMGVGTAALTLTAVVVGLLTHPTTVLAIALVAAGAGTVAGGVTTARAAPTLLPLRHGEHTAEAVEAVLNRFATINALRAAAIVLTLAAAIWALAETTS
;
A
#
# COMPACT_ATOMS: atom_id res chain seq x y z
N MET A 1 28.86 -7.43 -4.10
CA MET A 1 28.07 -6.20 -4.36
C MET A 1 28.50 -5.13 -3.38
N ASN A 2 28.51 -3.85 -3.76
CA ASN A 2 28.93 -2.76 -2.86
C ASN A 2 27.82 -2.47 -1.82
N PRO A 3 28.10 -2.47 -0.51
CA PRO A 3 27.11 -2.20 0.54
C PRO A 3 26.31 -0.91 0.34
N SER A 4 26.95 0.12 -0.25
CA SER A 4 26.31 1.41 -0.57
C SER A 4 25.08 1.29 -1.49
N TRP A 5 25.01 0.26 -2.35
CA TRP A 5 23.87 0.04 -3.24
C TRP A 5 22.65 -0.50 -2.48
N VAL A 6 22.88 -1.38 -1.50
CA VAL A 6 21.79 -1.92 -0.66
C VAL A 6 21.17 -0.79 0.16
N THR A 7 22.00 0.04 0.79
CA THR A 7 21.54 1.23 1.54
C THR A 7 20.77 2.20 0.63
N GLY A 8 21.26 2.49 -0.57
CA GLY A 8 20.56 3.35 -1.52
C GLY A 8 19.19 2.82 -1.94
N LEU A 9 19.10 1.50 -2.22
CA LEU A 9 17.84 0.84 -2.54
C LEU A 9 16.86 0.83 -1.35
N LEU A 10 17.35 0.56 -0.14
CA LEU A 10 16.53 0.59 1.08
C LEU A 10 16.04 1.99 1.42
N LEU A 11 16.86 3.03 1.16
CA LEU A 11 16.44 4.42 1.32
C LEU A 11 15.31 4.76 0.34
N ALA A 12 15.46 4.41 -0.95
CA ALA A 12 14.43 4.62 -1.95
C ALA A 12 13.14 3.84 -1.64
N ALA A 13 13.28 2.57 -1.24
CA ALA A 13 12.15 1.74 -0.83
C ALA A 13 11.44 2.31 0.40
N THR A 14 12.18 2.78 1.41
CA THR A 14 11.64 3.42 2.62
C THR A 14 10.86 4.68 2.26
N ALA A 15 11.42 5.56 1.41
CA ALA A 15 10.73 6.77 0.98
C ALA A 15 9.42 6.46 0.23
N ALA A 16 9.45 5.50 -0.70
CA ALA A 16 8.27 5.07 -1.46
C ALA A 16 7.20 4.46 -0.54
N ASN A 17 7.60 3.58 0.39
CA ASN A 17 6.68 3.01 1.39
C ASN A 17 6.12 4.09 2.33
N GLY A 18 6.88 5.13 2.65
CA GLY A 18 6.41 6.27 3.43
C GLY A 18 5.26 7.01 2.73
N ILE A 19 5.42 7.29 1.44
CA ILE A 19 4.37 7.91 0.61
C ILE A 19 3.14 6.99 0.53
N ALA A 20 3.35 5.70 0.27
CA ALA A 20 2.26 4.72 0.17
C ALA A 20 1.50 4.55 1.49
N ALA A 21 2.21 4.51 2.62
CA ALA A 21 1.64 4.45 3.96
C ALA A 21 0.82 5.71 4.24
N GLY A 22 1.36 6.90 3.95
CA GLY A 22 0.66 8.17 4.13
C GLY A 22 -0.65 8.23 3.34
N ALA A 23 -0.61 7.90 2.04
CA ALA A 23 -1.81 7.88 1.20
C ALA A 23 -2.86 6.87 1.71
N THR A 24 -2.42 5.68 2.12
CA THR A 24 -3.32 4.63 2.61
C THR A 24 -3.93 4.99 3.98
N LEU A 25 -3.16 5.62 4.86
CA LEU A 25 -3.63 6.10 6.17
C LEU A 25 -4.60 7.27 6.03
N ASP A 26 -4.36 8.22 5.12
CA ASP A 26 -5.32 9.29 4.82
C ASP A 26 -6.67 8.69 4.38
N GLN A 27 -6.63 7.69 3.49
CA GLN A 27 -7.83 6.99 3.06
C GLN A 27 -8.53 6.25 4.22
N ALA A 28 -7.78 5.55 5.07
CA ALA A 28 -8.31 4.75 6.17
C ALA A 28 -8.88 5.61 7.32
N ILE A 29 -8.19 6.69 7.70
CA ILE A 29 -8.48 7.49 8.89
C ILE A 29 -9.45 8.63 8.57
N LYS A 30 -9.34 9.24 7.39
CA LYS A 30 -10.10 10.45 7.04
C LYS A 30 -11.17 10.17 6.00
N GLN A 31 -10.78 9.67 4.83
CA GLN A 31 -11.71 9.58 3.69
C GLN A 31 -12.83 8.56 3.94
N LEU A 32 -12.46 7.33 4.31
CA LEU A 32 -13.44 6.27 4.51
C LEU A 32 -14.42 6.59 5.64
N PRO A 33 -14.02 7.11 6.81
CA PRO A 33 -14.99 7.54 7.82
C PRO A 33 -15.90 8.68 7.37
N ALA A 34 -15.43 9.59 6.50
CA ALA A 34 -16.25 10.69 5.97
C ALA A 34 -17.47 10.19 5.19
N ARG A 35 -17.41 9.01 4.55
CA ARG A 35 -18.55 8.39 3.84
C ARG A 35 -19.81 8.27 4.70
N ARG A 36 -19.64 8.03 6.01
CA ARG A 36 -20.75 7.91 6.97
C ARG A 36 -21.40 9.24 7.32
N ARG A 37 -20.71 10.35 7.06
CA ARG A 37 -21.19 11.71 7.33
C ARG A 37 -21.86 12.34 6.11
N ILE A 38 -21.32 12.09 4.92
CA ILE A 38 -21.82 12.68 3.66
C ILE A 38 -22.80 11.76 2.92
N GLY A 39 -22.91 10.50 3.33
CA GLY A 39 -23.76 9.50 2.69
C GLY A 39 -23.05 8.71 1.58
N ALA A 40 -23.52 7.48 1.35
CA ALA A 40 -22.93 6.56 0.39
C ALA A 40 -22.97 7.07 -1.08
N PRO A 41 -24.06 7.70 -1.57
CA PRO A 41 -24.09 8.24 -2.93
C PRO A 41 -23.06 9.36 -3.17
N ALA A 42 -22.98 10.34 -2.27
CA ALA A 42 -22.01 11.42 -2.37
C ALA A 42 -20.55 10.92 -2.31
N TYR A 43 -20.29 9.92 -1.46
CA TYR A 43 -18.96 9.29 -1.41
C TYR A 43 -18.66 8.49 -2.68
N LEU A 44 -19.65 7.85 -3.31
CA LEU A 44 -19.46 7.17 -4.58
C LEU A 44 -19.06 8.16 -5.69
N ASP A 45 -19.68 9.33 -5.75
CA ASP A 45 -19.29 10.37 -6.71
C ASP A 45 -17.84 10.82 -6.49
N TYR A 46 -17.43 10.99 -5.23
CA TYR A 46 -16.03 11.23 -4.89
C TYR A 46 -15.10 10.10 -5.35
N VAL A 47 -15.44 8.84 -5.07
CA VAL A 47 -14.63 7.67 -5.48
C VAL A 47 -14.52 7.57 -7.01
N ARG A 48 -15.61 7.86 -7.75
CA ARG A 48 -15.59 7.88 -9.22
C ARG A 48 -14.64 8.96 -9.74
N ALA A 49 -14.71 10.17 -9.18
CA ALA A 49 -13.86 11.27 -9.60
C ALA A 49 -12.39 11.08 -9.19
N ALA A 50 -12.15 10.62 -7.96
CA ALA A 50 -10.83 10.47 -7.38
C ALA A 50 -10.18 9.15 -7.79
N ASP A 51 -10.70 8.02 -7.32
CA ASP A 51 -10.06 6.70 -7.45
C ASP A 51 -10.17 6.11 -8.86
N MET A 52 -11.30 6.32 -9.53
CA MET A 52 -11.54 5.81 -10.89
C MET A 52 -11.24 6.84 -11.99
N GLY A 53 -10.96 8.09 -11.61
CA GLY A 53 -10.41 9.13 -12.46
C GLY A 53 -8.89 9.18 -12.29
N ASN A 54 -8.41 10.15 -11.50
CA ASN A 54 -6.97 10.39 -11.32
C ASN A 54 -6.21 9.19 -10.71
N GLY A 55 -6.89 8.40 -9.86
CA GLY A 55 -6.34 7.22 -9.20
C GLY A 55 -5.93 6.11 -10.18
N LEU A 56 -6.50 6.08 -11.39
CA LEU A 56 -6.21 5.04 -12.39
C LEU A 56 -4.74 5.01 -12.81
N ILE A 57 -4.07 6.16 -12.82
CA ILE A 57 -2.65 6.30 -13.15
C ILE A 57 -1.81 6.33 -11.88
N TRP A 58 -2.28 7.05 -10.86
CA TRP A 58 -1.55 7.28 -9.62
C TRP A 58 -1.29 5.98 -8.84
N TYR A 59 -2.30 5.11 -8.70
CA TYR A 59 -2.16 3.90 -7.89
C TYR A 59 -1.25 2.83 -8.49
N PRO A 60 -1.25 2.54 -9.81
CA PRO A 60 -0.28 1.62 -10.39
C PRO A 60 1.15 2.10 -10.24
N ILE A 61 1.43 3.39 -10.48
CA ILE A 61 2.78 3.95 -10.33
C ILE A 61 3.26 3.79 -8.89
N MET A 62 2.43 4.21 -7.92
CA MET A 62 2.78 4.09 -6.51
C MET A 62 2.90 2.64 -6.07
N GLY A 63 1.91 1.80 -6.38
CA GLY A 63 1.84 0.42 -5.92
C GLY A 63 2.94 -0.46 -6.54
N VAL A 64 3.03 -0.48 -7.87
CA VAL A 64 4.03 -1.28 -8.59
C VAL A 64 5.43 -0.73 -8.35
N GLY A 65 5.61 0.59 -8.39
CA GLY A 65 6.90 1.22 -8.14
C GLY A 65 7.44 0.93 -6.74
N THR A 66 6.60 1.09 -5.71
CA THR A 66 6.98 0.79 -4.32
C THR A 66 7.31 -0.69 -4.15
N ALA A 67 6.49 -1.58 -4.71
CA ALA A 67 6.71 -3.02 -4.63
C ALA A 67 8.01 -3.42 -5.35
N ALA A 68 8.26 -2.90 -6.55
CA ALA A 68 9.47 -3.19 -7.31
C ALA A 68 10.73 -2.73 -6.57
N LEU A 69 10.73 -1.51 -6.02
CA LEU A 69 11.85 -1.00 -5.21
C LEU A 69 12.10 -1.86 -3.99
N THR A 70 11.03 -2.21 -3.26
CA THR A 70 11.13 -3.00 -2.01
C THR A 70 11.64 -4.41 -2.31
N LEU A 71 11.06 -5.10 -3.28
CA LEU A 71 11.49 -6.46 -3.64
C LEU A 71 12.91 -6.48 -4.21
N THR A 72 13.30 -5.46 -4.99
CA THR A 72 14.68 -5.32 -5.47
C THR A 72 15.64 -5.15 -4.29
N ALA A 73 15.33 -4.28 -3.33
CA ALA A 73 16.14 -4.11 -2.12
C ALA A 73 16.28 -5.41 -1.31
N VAL A 74 15.19 -6.18 -1.18
CA VAL A 74 15.18 -7.48 -0.50
C VAL A 74 16.07 -8.48 -1.21
N VAL A 75 15.89 -8.68 -2.52
CA VAL A 75 16.69 -9.64 -3.29
C VAL A 75 18.17 -9.26 -3.26
N VAL A 76 18.49 -7.99 -3.54
CA VAL A 76 19.86 -7.48 -3.53
C VAL A 76 20.49 -7.63 -2.14
N GLY A 77 19.78 -7.27 -1.07
CA GLY A 77 20.28 -7.36 0.30
C GLY A 77 20.48 -8.80 0.78
N LEU A 78 19.63 -9.75 0.37
CA LEU A 78 19.81 -11.16 0.71
C LEU A 78 21.00 -11.79 -0.04
N LEU A 79 21.27 -11.35 -1.26
CA LEU A 79 22.42 -11.81 -2.05
C LEU A 79 23.77 -11.29 -1.53
N THR A 80 23.79 -10.33 -0.61
CA THR A 80 25.04 -9.83 0.01
C THR A 80 25.48 -10.62 1.25
N HIS A 81 24.88 -11.77 1.53
CA HIS A 81 25.13 -12.56 2.75
C HIS A 81 25.02 -11.73 4.04
N PRO A 82 23.82 -11.14 4.29
CA PRO A 82 23.62 -10.22 5.41
C PRO A 82 23.72 -10.94 6.77
N THR A 83 23.83 -10.15 7.84
CA THR A 83 23.63 -10.66 9.19
C THR A 83 22.21 -11.25 9.34
N THR A 84 22.03 -12.15 10.30
CA THR A 84 20.71 -12.76 10.57
C THR A 84 19.63 -11.70 10.84
N VAL A 85 19.98 -10.63 11.54
CA VAL A 85 19.04 -9.54 11.89
C VAL A 85 18.59 -8.80 10.64
N LEU A 86 19.53 -8.38 9.77
CA LEU A 86 19.21 -7.74 8.51
C LEU A 86 18.40 -8.67 7.59
N ALA A 87 18.73 -9.97 7.54
CA ALA A 87 17.97 -10.95 6.77
C ALA A 87 16.50 -11.02 7.22
N ILE A 88 16.24 -11.04 8.53
CA ILE A 88 14.87 -11.04 9.09
C ILE A 88 14.13 -9.77 8.68
N ALA A 89 14.76 -8.60 8.80
CA ALA A 89 14.14 -7.32 8.42
C ALA A 89 13.79 -7.28 6.92
N LEU A 90 14.70 -7.74 6.05
CA LEU A 90 14.46 -7.83 4.60
C LEU A 90 13.32 -8.80 4.28
N VAL A 91 13.30 -9.99 4.89
CA VAL A 91 12.23 -10.97 4.69
C VAL A 91 10.88 -10.42 5.17
N ALA A 92 10.85 -9.72 6.31
CA ALA A 92 9.63 -9.07 6.80
C ALA A 92 9.12 -8.00 5.83
N ALA A 93 10.00 -7.16 5.28
CA ALA A 93 9.64 -6.17 4.27
C ALA A 93 9.12 -6.82 2.97
N GLY A 94 9.77 -7.90 2.52
CA GLY A 94 9.32 -8.67 1.34
C GLY A 94 7.94 -9.31 1.56
N ALA A 95 7.74 -9.97 2.70
CA ALA A 95 6.47 -10.59 3.06
C ALA A 95 5.34 -9.56 3.17
N GLY A 96 5.61 -8.42 3.81
CA GLY A 96 4.68 -7.30 3.91
C GLY A 96 4.30 -6.74 2.53
N THR A 97 5.29 -6.59 1.63
CA THR A 97 5.06 -6.13 0.26
C THR A 97 4.12 -7.08 -0.50
N VAL A 98 4.36 -8.39 -0.41
CA VAL A 98 3.49 -9.40 -1.04
C VAL A 98 2.08 -9.36 -0.44
N ALA A 99 1.95 -9.29 0.88
CA ALA A 99 0.65 -9.19 1.55
C ALA A 99 -0.11 -7.90 1.15
N GLY A 100 0.59 -6.76 1.08
CA GLY A 100 0.05 -5.49 0.59
C GLY A 100 -0.40 -5.55 -0.87
N GLY A 101 0.36 -6.24 -1.72
CA GLY A 101 0.00 -6.50 -3.11
C GLY A 101 -1.28 -7.34 -3.23
N VAL A 102 -1.38 -8.44 -2.49
CA VAL A 102 -2.55 -9.33 -2.48
C VAL A 102 -3.81 -8.60 -1.99
N THR A 103 -3.70 -7.82 -0.91
CA THR A 103 -4.83 -7.02 -0.39
C THR A 103 -5.28 -5.97 -1.40
N THR A 104 -4.35 -5.29 -2.08
CA THR A 104 -4.66 -4.31 -3.13
C THR A 104 -5.33 -4.96 -4.34
N ALA A 105 -4.81 -6.11 -4.79
CA ALA A 105 -5.39 -6.87 -5.90
C ALA A 105 -6.83 -7.35 -5.59
N ARG A 106 -7.17 -7.52 -4.32
CA ARG A 106 -8.55 -7.80 -3.88
C ARG A 106 -9.40 -6.54 -3.69
N ALA A 107 -8.81 -5.42 -3.28
CA ALA A 107 -9.52 -4.17 -3.03
C ALA A 107 -10.00 -3.50 -4.33
N ALA A 108 -9.14 -3.43 -5.35
CA ALA A 108 -9.48 -2.72 -6.58
C ALA A 108 -10.73 -3.29 -7.28
N PRO A 109 -10.89 -4.62 -7.43
CA PRO A 109 -12.08 -5.21 -8.02
C PRO A 109 -13.38 -4.92 -7.26
N THR A 110 -13.33 -4.67 -5.95
CA THR A 110 -14.58 -4.44 -5.19
C THR A 110 -15.28 -3.15 -5.61
N LEU A 111 -14.54 -2.14 -6.06
CA LEU A 111 -15.13 -0.86 -6.47
C LEU A 111 -15.57 -0.85 -7.94
N LEU A 112 -15.05 -1.75 -8.79
CA LEU A 112 -15.33 -1.77 -10.24
C LEU A 112 -16.82 -1.83 -10.59
N PRO A 113 -17.69 -2.60 -9.91
CA PRO A 113 -19.12 -2.62 -10.21
C PRO A 113 -19.80 -1.26 -10.03
N LEU A 114 -19.27 -0.42 -9.15
CA LEU A 114 -19.81 0.92 -8.89
C LEU A 114 -19.35 1.96 -9.90
N ARG A 115 -18.46 1.61 -10.84
CA ARG A 115 -17.86 2.57 -11.78
C ARG A 115 -18.88 3.25 -12.67
N HIS A 116 -19.90 2.52 -13.11
CA HIS A 116 -20.95 3.03 -14.00
C HIS A 116 -22.33 2.61 -13.50
N GLY A 117 -23.36 3.26 -14.03
CA GLY A 117 -24.75 2.95 -13.72
C GLY A 117 -25.25 3.55 -12.41
N GLU A 118 -26.56 3.46 -12.23
CA GLU A 118 -27.25 3.83 -11.00
C GLU A 118 -27.26 2.66 -10.03
N HIS A 119 -27.07 2.96 -8.75
CA HIS A 119 -27.01 1.97 -7.67
C HIS A 119 -27.86 2.48 -6.51
N THR A 120 -28.55 1.60 -5.82
CA THR A 120 -29.25 1.98 -4.59
C THR A 120 -28.23 2.33 -3.51
N ALA A 121 -28.62 3.20 -2.58
CA ALA A 121 -27.72 3.64 -1.50
C ALA A 121 -27.21 2.45 -0.66
N GLU A 122 -28.07 1.45 -0.42
CA GLU A 122 -27.75 0.25 0.35
C GLU A 122 -26.71 -0.63 -0.36
N ALA A 123 -26.84 -0.79 -1.69
CA ALA A 123 -25.89 -1.56 -2.49
C ALA A 123 -24.50 -0.90 -2.49
N VAL A 124 -24.46 0.42 -2.64
CA VAL A 124 -23.22 1.20 -2.55
C VAL A 124 -22.59 1.06 -1.17
N GLU A 125 -23.38 1.20 -0.10
CA GLU A 125 -22.88 1.11 1.27
C GLU A 125 -22.28 -0.28 1.57
N ALA A 126 -22.93 -1.36 1.14
CA ALA A 126 -22.43 -2.72 1.33
C ALA A 126 -21.05 -2.93 0.67
N VAL A 127 -20.87 -2.43 -0.55
CA VAL A 127 -19.60 -2.49 -1.27
C VAL A 127 -18.53 -1.62 -0.59
N LEU A 128 -18.86 -0.40 -0.19
CA LEU A 128 -17.93 0.50 0.50
C LEU A 128 -17.50 -0.05 1.87
N ASN A 129 -18.39 -0.75 2.58
CA ASN A 129 -18.03 -1.41 3.85
C ASN A 129 -17.05 -2.56 3.63
N ARG A 130 -17.26 -3.38 2.58
CA ARG A 130 -16.29 -4.42 2.19
C ARG A 130 -14.94 -3.81 1.82
N PHE A 131 -14.94 -2.77 0.99
CA PHE A 131 -13.73 -2.06 0.61
C PHE A 131 -13.00 -1.50 1.84
N ALA A 132 -13.72 -0.90 2.79
CA ALA A 132 -13.14 -0.34 4.01
C ALA A 132 -12.42 -1.41 4.86
N THR A 133 -12.99 -2.60 4.99
CA THR A 133 -12.35 -3.72 5.71
C THR A 133 -11.07 -4.17 5.03
N ILE A 134 -11.09 -4.32 3.70
CA ILE A 134 -9.89 -4.70 2.93
C ILE A 134 -8.84 -3.59 3.03
N ASN A 135 -9.25 -2.32 2.95
CA ASN A 135 -8.35 -1.19 3.05
C ASN A 135 -7.67 -1.10 4.42
N ALA A 136 -8.36 -1.43 5.51
CA ALA A 136 -7.76 -1.48 6.85
C ALA A 136 -6.65 -2.54 6.93
N LEU A 137 -6.87 -3.73 6.36
CA LEU A 137 -5.85 -4.78 6.27
C LEU A 137 -4.66 -4.33 5.39
N ARG A 138 -4.95 -3.67 4.26
CA ARG A 138 -3.92 -3.09 3.39
C ARG A 138 -3.10 -2.03 4.13
N ALA A 139 -3.73 -1.14 4.88
CA ALA A 139 -3.07 -0.10 5.68
C ALA A 139 -2.11 -0.73 6.69
N ALA A 140 -2.56 -1.73 7.43
CA ALA A 140 -1.71 -2.45 8.38
C ALA A 140 -0.51 -3.10 7.69
N ALA A 141 -0.73 -3.79 6.56
CA ALA A 141 0.35 -4.43 5.80
C ALA A 141 1.39 -3.42 5.30
N ILE A 142 0.96 -2.28 4.73
CA ILE A 142 1.86 -1.25 4.22
C ILE A 142 2.64 -0.57 5.36
N VAL A 143 1.99 -0.28 6.49
CA VAL A 143 2.67 0.31 7.66
C VAL A 143 3.71 -0.65 8.25
N LEU A 144 3.39 -1.94 8.36
CA LEU A 144 4.35 -2.95 8.81
C LEU A 144 5.52 -3.14 7.81
N THR A 145 5.23 -3.04 6.51
CA THR A 145 6.26 -3.07 5.46
C THR A 145 7.21 -1.89 5.59
N LEU A 146 6.67 -0.68 5.83
CA LEU A 146 7.48 0.51 6.09
C LEU A 146 8.35 0.34 7.33
N ALA A 147 7.80 -0.17 8.43
CA ALA A 147 8.56 -0.42 9.65
C ALA A 147 9.71 -1.40 9.42
N ALA A 148 9.46 -2.49 8.68
CA ALA A 148 10.49 -3.45 8.32
C ALA A 148 11.56 -2.86 7.38
N ALA A 149 11.17 -2.00 6.43
CA ALA A 149 12.11 -1.31 5.54
C ALA A 149 13.01 -0.33 6.31
N ILE A 150 12.45 0.43 7.26
CA ILE A 150 13.21 1.31 8.17
C ILE A 150 14.18 0.49 9.02
N TRP A 151 13.72 -0.65 9.56
CA TRP A 151 14.57 -1.54 10.34
C TRP A 151 15.74 -2.07 9.50
N ALA A 152 15.47 -2.59 8.30
CA ALA A 152 16.51 -3.06 7.39
C ALA A 152 17.51 -1.94 7.05
N LEU A 153 17.03 -0.72 6.81
CA LEU A 153 17.90 0.43 6.53
C LEU A 153 18.82 0.75 7.71
N ALA A 154 18.30 0.78 8.94
CA ALA A 154 19.09 1.04 10.14
C ALA A 154 20.19 -0.02 10.38
N GLU A 155 19.89 -1.29 10.11
CA GLU A 155 20.85 -2.39 10.21
C GLU A 155 21.97 -2.29 9.16
N THR A 156 21.73 -1.68 7.99
CA THR A 156 22.81 -1.43 7.02
C THR A 156 23.76 -0.30 7.42
N THR A 157 23.39 0.50 8.41
CA THR A 157 24.19 1.63 8.92
C THR A 157 24.84 1.37 10.27
N SER A 158 24.60 0.20 10.86
CA SER A 158 25.13 -0.24 12.16
C SER A 158 26.35 -1.15 11.97
#